data_AF-A0A971AVU4-F1
#
_entry.id   AF-A0A971AVU4-F1
#
_cell.length_a   1.000
_cell.length_b   1.000
_cell.length_c   1.000
_cell.angle_alpha   90.00
_cell.angle_beta   90.00
_cell.angle_gamma   90.00
#
_symmetry.space_group_name_H-M   'P 1'
#
loop_
_entity.id
_entity.type
_entity.pdbx_description
1 polymer ?
#
loop_
_entity_poly.entity_id
_entity_poly.type
_entity_poly.pdbx_seq_one_letter_code
_entity_poly.pdbx_strand_id
1 'polypeptide(L)'
;EVQPLAPIEFVALLKNGELAQMWPGPTLPTTVDDGRFLTRVEWGWGRMDNPELTEWRIDLTVDGGRIARAVPCFAGGAGSVTLENHLRQLSDRQIEITSYTSRLNPRPLSGVVLELEGDGDTSLACQVEAACDGKQGGCEVHAPLSTLVADDAWGKPFARFSSPRLRIGQARSPSSLAFAATWHDPEPGERDTYMVKVQQKNGQLAWTSPMLFA
;
A
#
# COMPACT_ATOMS: atom_id res chain seq x y z
N GLU A 1 2.77 -14.03 -0.30
CA GLU A 1 2.69 -12.73 0.38
C GLU A 1 1.55 -11.94 -0.24
N VAL A 2 0.63 -11.39 0.55
CA VAL A 2 -0.42 -10.53 -0.01
C VAL A 2 0.23 -9.17 -0.24
N GLN A 3 0.43 -8.78 -1.50
CA GLN A 3 0.86 -7.44 -1.87
C GLN A 3 -0.38 -6.55 -2.00
N PRO A 4 -0.72 -5.70 -1.01
CA PRO A 4 -1.98 -4.95 -1.03
C PRO A 4 -2.06 -3.93 -2.16
N LEU A 5 -0.92 -3.45 -2.66
CA LEU A 5 -0.80 -2.52 -3.80
C LEU A 5 -0.27 -3.23 -5.06
N ALA A 6 -0.71 -4.45 -5.33
CA ALA A 6 -0.31 -5.16 -6.54
C ALA A 6 -0.84 -4.46 -7.79
N PRO A 7 -0.04 -4.36 -8.88
CA PRO A 7 -0.50 -3.74 -10.11
C PRO A 7 -1.62 -4.56 -10.75
N ILE A 8 -2.38 -3.91 -11.63
CA ILE A 8 -3.36 -4.59 -12.49
C ILE A 8 -2.62 -5.65 -13.32
N GLU A 9 -3.17 -6.86 -13.36
CA GLU A 9 -2.71 -7.98 -14.19
C GLU A 9 -3.39 -7.95 -15.55
N PHE A 10 -4.72 -7.79 -15.58
CA PHE A 10 -5.49 -7.60 -16.80
C PHE A 10 -6.83 -6.91 -16.55
N VAL A 11 -7.39 -6.38 -17.63
CA VAL A 11 -8.77 -5.93 -17.74
C VAL A 11 -9.44 -6.73 -18.85
N ALA A 12 -10.55 -7.40 -18.54
CA ALA A 12 -11.31 -8.21 -19.48
C ALA A 12 -12.71 -7.62 -19.67
N LEU A 13 -13.14 -7.50 -20.92
CA LEU A 13 -14.51 -7.19 -21.30
C LEU A 13 -15.20 -8.49 -21.73
N LEU A 14 -16.32 -8.77 -21.08
CA LEU A 14 -17.17 -9.90 -21.39
C LEU A 14 -18.42 -9.41 -22.13
N LYS A 15 -18.82 -10.14 -23.17
CA LYS A 15 -20.08 -9.98 -23.90
C LYS A 15 -20.89 -11.26 -23.73
N ASN A 16 -22.11 -11.16 -23.20
CA ASN A 16 -22.99 -12.31 -22.97
C ASN A 16 -22.35 -13.46 -22.17
N GLY A 17 -21.44 -13.13 -21.26
CA GLY A 17 -20.70 -14.09 -20.43
C GLY A 17 -19.42 -14.64 -21.06
N GLU A 18 -19.14 -14.34 -22.33
CA GLU A 18 -17.95 -14.78 -23.06
C GLU A 18 -16.92 -13.64 -23.19
N LEU A 19 -15.64 -13.99 -23.32
CA LEU A 19 -14.56 -13.01 -23.48
C LEU A 19 -14.63 -12.35 -24.85
N ALA A 20 -14.91 -11.04 -24.86
CA ALA A 20 -14.93 -10.23 -26.07
C ALA A 20 -13.59 -9.52 -26.31
N GLN A 21 -12.95 -9.06 -25.23
CA GLN A 21 -11.68 -8.35 -25.30
C GLN A 21 -10.90 -8.50 -24.00
N MET A 22 -9.56 -8.53 -24.09
CA MET A 22 -8.68 -8.50 -22.93
C MET A 22 -7.52 -7.56 -23.17
N TRP A 23 -7.24 -6.72 -22.19
CA TRP A 23 -6.05 -5.88 -22.15
C TRP A 23 -5.14 -6.37 -21.03
N PRO A 24 -3.83 -6.52 -21.28
CA PRO A 24 -2.88 -6.71 -20.20
C PRO A 24 -2.87 -5.45 -19.31
N GLY A 25 -2.52 -5.63 -18.04
CA GLY A 25 -2.26 -4.52 -17.14
C GLY A 25 -1.17 -3.58 -17.69
N PRO A 26 -1.19 -2.30 -17.31
CA PRO A 26 -0.19 -1.34 -17.76
C PRO A 26 1.20 -1.85 -17.41
N THR A 27 2.14 -1.68 -18.35
CA THR A 27 3.55 -1.95 -18.07
C THR A 27 3.99 -1.00 -16.96
N LEU A 28 4.65 -1.53 -15.93
CA LEU A 28 5.20 -0.70 -14.87
C LEU A 28 6.16 0.30 -15.54
N PRO A 29 5.98 1.61 -15.33
CA PRO A 29 6.83 2.59 -15.98
C PRO A 29 8.27 2.43 -15.50
N THR A 30 9.21 2.62 -16.42
CA THR A 30 10.65 2.63 -16.12
C THR A 30 11.12 4.01 -15.65
N THR A 31 10.28 5.03 -15.77
CA THR A 31 10.53 6.41 -15.34
C THR A 31 9.49 6.83 -14.31
N VAL A 32 9.89 7.71 -13.39
CA VAL A 32 8.98 8.26 -12.40
C VAL A 32 8.33 9.52 -12.97
N ASP A 33 7.06 9.41 -13.33
CA ASP A 33 6.26 10.54 -13.76
C ASP A 33 5.85 11.40 -12.56
N ASP A 34 5.86 12.72 -12.71
CA ASP A 34 5.27 13.63 -11.72
C ASP A 34 3.78 13.31 -11.51
N GLY A 35 3.32 13.45 -10.27
CA GLY A 35 1.90 13.36 -9.95
C GLY A 35 1.61 12.61 -8.66
N ARG A 36 0.51 11.83 -8.68
CA ARG A 36 0.01 11.09 -7.52
C ARG A 36 0.66 9.70 -7.40
N PHE A 37 1.32 9.47 -6.28
CA PHE A 37 1.88 8.19 -5.91
C PHE A 37 1.05 7.53 -4.81
N LEU A 38 1.02 6.19 -4.82
CA LEU A 38 0.47 5.40 -3.74
C LEU A 38 1.56 4.51 -3.15
N THR A 39 1.83 4.63 -1.86
CA THR A 39 2.74 3.73 -1.14
C THR A 39 2.10 3.29 0.18
N ARG A 40 2.65 2.24 0.79
CA ARG A 40 2.21 1.74 2.08
C ARG A 40 3.41 1.63 3.01
N VAL A 41 3.34 2.30 4.15
CA VAL A 41 4.28 2.11 5.25
C VAL A 41 3.69 1.08 6.20
N GLU A 42 4.45 0.03 6.52
CA GLU A 42 4.01 -1.10 7.33
C GLU A 42 4.98 -1.38 8.46
N TRP A 43 4.48 -1.79 9.62
CA TRP A 43 5.30 -2.18 10.76
C TRP A 43 4.70 -3.39 11.49
N GLY A 44 5.49 -3.99 12.37
CA GLY A 44 5.15 -5.26 13.02
C GLY A 44 5.69 -6.49 12.29
N TRP A 45 6.60 -6.34 11.32
CA TRP A 45 7.32 -7.45 10.70
C TRP A 45 8.31 -8.12 11.67
N GLY A 46 8.69 -9.39 11.44
CA GLY A 46 9.69 -10.11 12.25
C GLY A 46 9.10 -11.00 13.36
N ARG A 47 9.86 -11.24 14.45
CA ARG A 47 9.47 -11.96 15.68
C ARG A 47 8.54 -13.16 15.48
N MET A 48 9.00 -14.19 14.78
CA MET A 48 8.16 -15.34 14.42
C MET A 48 7.60 -16.12 15.63
N ASP A 49 8.25 -16.06 16.80
CA ASP A 49 7.91 -16.93 17.94
C ASP A 49 7.67 -16.20 19.27
N ASN A 50 7.66 -14.86 19.29
CA ASN A 50 7.49 -14.12 20.54
C ASN A 50 6.13 -13.38 20.57
N PRO A 51 5.22 -13.74 21.50
CA PRO A 51 3.88 -13.14 21.64
C PRO A 51 3.89 -11.70 22.14
N GLU A 52 5.04 -11.20 22.61
CA GLU A 52 5.13 -9.91 23.27
C GLU A 52 4.77 -8.74 22.37
N LEU A 53 4.18 -7.77 23.04
CA LEU A 53 3.77 -6.51 22.48
C LEU A 53 4.99 -5.68 22.08
N THR A 54 4.87 -4.98 20.96
CA THR A 54 5.82 -3.95 20.53
C THR A 54 5.06 -2.65 20.39
N GLU A 55 5.46 -1.64 21.14
CA GLU A 55 4.98 -0.26 21.02
C GLU A 55 5.80 0.46 19.95
N TRP A 56 5.14 1.33 19.20
CA TRP A 56 5.71 2.06 18.08
C TRP A 56 5.34 3.53 18.19
N ARG A 57 6.34 4.39 17.98
CA ARG A 57 6.15 5.79 17.64
C ARG A 57 6.87 6.05 16.32
N ILE A 58 6.14 6.58 15.35
CA ILE A 58 6.65 6.81 13.99
C ILE A 58 6.32 8.24 13.60
N ASP A 59 7.36 9.01 13.32
CA ASP A 59 7.25 10.34 12.73
C ASP A 59 7.58 10.21 11.23
N LEU A 60 6.56 10.41 10.41
CA LEU A 60 6.67 10.34 8.96
C LEU A 60 6.71 11.75 8.38
N THR A 61 7.69 11.99 7.52
CA THR A 61 7.88 13.27 6.83
C THR A 61 8.03 13.07 5.32
N VAL A 62 7.59 14.06 4.57
CA VAL A 62 7.72 14.12 3.11
C VAL A 62 8.50 15.38 2.73
N ASP A 63 9.59 15.20 1.99
CA ASP A 63 10.38 16.30 1.41
C ASP A 63 10.20 16.31 -0.12
N GLY A 64 10.23 17.51 -0.73
CA GLY A 64 10.02 17.69 -2.17
C GLY A 64 8.58 17.51 -2.67
N GLY A 65 7.64 17.09 -1.82
CA GLY A 65 6.24 16.85 -2.21
C GLY A 65 5.24 17.16 -1.10
N ARG A 66 4.08 16.51 -1.14
CA ARG A 66 3.05 16.57 -0.09
C ARG A 66 2.25 15.27 0.05
N ILE A 67 1.64 15.10 1.22
CA ILE A 67 0.69 14.07 1.60
C ILE A 67 -0.71 14.56 1.24
N ALA A 68 -1.29 13.98 0.19
CA ALA A 68 -2.66 14.25 -0.20
C ALA A 68 -3.66 13.49 0.68
N ARG A 69 -3.31 12.26 1.09
CA ARG A 69 -4.15 11.44 1.95
C ARG A 69 -3.33 10.42 2.75
N ALA A 70 -3.76 10.15 3.98
CA ALA A 70 -3.28 9.04 4.78
C ALA A 70 -4.45 8.19 5.27
N VAL A 71 -4.42 6.89 4.99
CA VAL A 71 -5.45 5.94 5.42
C VAL A 71 -4.82 4.92 6.38
N PRO A 72 -5.10 5.00 7.69
CA PRO A 72 -4.58 4.04 8.65
C PRO A 72 -5.17 2.66 8.40
N CYS A 73 -4.34 1.63 8.55
CA CYS A 73 -4.67 0.22 8.39
C CYS A 73 -4.08 -0.53 9.59
N PHE A 74 -4.51 -0.15 10.80
CA PHE A 74 -3.99 -0.72 12.03
C PHE A 74 -4.49 -2.15 12.22
N ALA A 75 -3.57 -3.05 12.57
CA ALA A 75 -3.90 -4.35 13.10
C ALA A 75 -4.23 -4.19 14.59
N GLY A 76 -5.52 -4.21 14.95
CA GLY A 76 -5.97 -3.95 16.32
C GLY A 76 -5.68 -5.07 17.35
N GLY A 77 -5.71 -4.69 18.64
CA GLY A 77 -6.58 -5.28 19.68
C GLY A 77 -6.05 -6.43 20.53
N ALA A 78 -5.13 -7.26 20.05
CA ALA A 78 -4.62 -8.38 20.83
C ALA A 78 -3.34 -7.98 21.59
N GLY A 79 -3.20 -8.44 22.84
CA GLY A 79 -2.02 -8.21 23.67
C GLY A 79 -2.00 -6.93 24.49
N SER A 80 -3.01 -6.05 24.36
CA SER A 80 -3.25 -4.96 25.31
C SER A 80 -4.71 -4.55 25.32
N VAL A 81 -5.21 -4.15 26.51
CA VAL A 81 -6.53 -3.55 26.71
C VAL A 81 -6.47 -2.04 26.99
N THR A 82 -5.26 -1.47 27.06
CA THR A 82 -5.02 -0.07 27.42
C THR A 82 -4.37 0.74 26.30
N LEU A 83 -3.68 0.08 25.37
CA LEU A 83 -3.00 0.75 24.28
C LEU A 83 -3.96 0.97 23.11
N GLU A 84 -3.81 2.13 22.49
CA GLU A 84 -4.59 2.58 21.35
C GLU A 84 -3.67 2.94 20.18
N ASN A 85 -4.23 2.87 18.97
CA ASN A 85 -3.51 3.27 17.77
C ASN A 85 -4.04 4.63 17.32
N HIS A 86 -3.14 5.58 17.11
CA HIS A 86 -3.47 6.94 16.66
C HIS A 86 -2.62 7.30 15.45
N LEU A 87 -3.25 8.00 14.51
CA LEU A 87 -2.57 8.71 13.43
C LEU A 87 -3.00 10.17 13.50
N ARG A 88 -2.03 11.08 13.54
CA ARG A 88 -2.28 12.52 13.54
C ARG A 88 -1.50 13.15 12.39
N GLN A 89 -2.22 13.69 11.42
CA GLN A 89 -1.61 14.49 10.37
C GLN A 89 -1.40 15.92 10.87
N LEU A 90 -0.14 16.33 11.00
CA LEU A 90 0.24 17.65 11.50
C LEU A 90 0.24 18.71 10.40
N SER A 91 0.57 18.29 9.18
CA SER A 91 0.61 19.15 7.99
C SER A 91 0.40 18.30 6.73
N ASP A 92 0.48 18.94 5.57
CA ASP A 92 0.58 18.25 4.29
C ASP A 92 1.94 17.57 4.07
N ARG A 93 2.86 17.59 5.04
CA ARG A 93 4.18 16.95 4.93
C ARG A 93 4.57 16.10 6.12
N GLN A 94 3.75 16.06 7.17
CA GLN A 94 4.10 15.40 8.41
C GLN A 94 2.92 14.66 9.04
N ILE A 95 3.18 13.42 9.45
CA ILE A 95 2.26 12.58 10.21
C ILE A 95 3.00 12.01 11.42
N GLU A 96 2.34 12.00 12.56
CA GLU A 96 2.76 11.24 13.74
C GLU A 96 1.85 10.03 13.92
N ILE A 97 2.45 8.89 14.25
CA ILE A 97 1.74 7.64 14.49
C ILE A 97 2.19 7.07 15.83
N THR A 98 1.22 6.78 16.69
CA THR A 98 1.42 5.93 17.88
C THR A 98 0.67 4.64 17.63
N SER A 99 1.34 3.51 17.79
CA SER A 99 0.75 2.20 17.49
C SER A 99 1.34 1.11 18.36
N TYR A 100 0.70 -0.05 18.39
CA TYR A 100 1.28 -1.26 18.95
C TYR A 100 0.95 -2.46 18.05
N THR A 101 1.80 -3.48 18.12
CA THR A 101 1.59 -4.78 17.44
C THR A 101 1.91 -5.91 18.39
N SER A 102 1.17 -7.02 18.34
CA SER A 102 1.44 -8.23 19.12
C SER A 102 1.15 -9.46 18.27
N ARG A 103 1.93 -10.54 18.45
CA ARG A 103 1.66 -11.83 17.77
C ARG A 103 0.45 -12.58 18.34
N LEU A 104 -0.17 -12.08 19.41
CA LEU A 104 -1.51 -12.53 19.80
C LEU A 104 -2.56 -12.15 18.75
N ASN A 105 -2.26 -11.20 17.85
CA ASN A 105 -3.02 -10.98 16.63
C ASN A 105 -2.44 -11.88 15.52
N PRO A 106 -3.24 -12.76 14.87
CA PRO A 106 -2.77 -13.62 13.78
C PRO A 106 -2.35 -12.84 12.52
N ARG A 107 -2.70 -11.56 12.41
CA ARG A 107 -2.28 -10.63 11.36
C ARG A 107 -1.71 -9.35 11.99
N PRO A 108 -0.52 -9.42 12.60
CA PRO A 108 0.05 -8.38 13.46
C PRO A 108 0.78 -7.28 12.66
N LEU A 109 0.31 -6.99 11.45
CA LEU A 109 0.90 -5.99 10.56
C LEU A 109 0.00 -4.77 10.51
N SER A 110 0.45 -3.70 11.16
CA SER A 110 -0.15 -2.38 11.05
C SER A 110 0.49 -1.64 9.88
N GLY A 111 -0.25 -0.67 9.33
CA GLY A 111 0.32 0.19 8.31
C GLY A 111 -0.51 1.45 8.07
N VAL A 112 -0.01 2.30 7.19
CA VAL A 112 -0.71 3.45 6.62
C VAL A 112 -0.53 3.43 5.11
N VAL A 113 -1.62 3.58 4.37
CA VAL A 113 -1.56 3.84 2.93
C VAL A 113 -1.47 5.35 2.73
N LEU A 114 -0.49 5.79 1.96
CA LEU A 114 -0.23 7.19 1.67
C LEU A 114 -0.50 7.47 0.20
N GLU A 115 -1.32 8.47 -0.06
CA GLU A 115 -1.37 9.15 -1.35
C GLU A 115 -0.48 10.39 -1.26
N LEU A 116 0.53 10.43 -2.11
CA LEU A 116 1.52 11.50 -2.17
C LEU A 116 1.40 12.24 -3.49
N GLU A 117 1.71 13.52 -3.49
CA GLU A 117 1.86 14.32 -4.70
C GLU A 117 3.29 14.87 -4.75
N GLY A 118 3.97 14.60 -5.85
CA GLY A 118 5.39 14.92 -6.01
C GLY A 118 5.96 14.34 -7.30
N ASP A 119 7.26 14.07 -7.28
CA ASP A 119 8.08 13.58 -8.41
C ASP A 119 9.06 12.49 -7.94
N GLY A 120 10.01 12.08 -8.79
CA GLY A 120 11.00 11.06 -8.45
C GLY A 120 11.98 11.44 -7.33
N ASP A 121 12.16 12.74 -7.08
CA ASP A 121 13.07 13.28 -6.06
C ASP A 121 12.37 13.48 -4.71
N THR A 122 11.03 13.52 -4.72
CA THR A 122 10.21 13.51 -3.51
C THR A 122 10.59 12.31 -2.64
N SER A 123 10.80 12.53 -1.35
CA SER A 123 11.30 11.50 -0.44
C SER A 123 10.45 11.35 0.80
N LEU A 124 10.31 10.11 1.26
CA LEU A 124 9.73 9.79 2.55
C LEU A 124 10.85 9.54 3.55
N ALA A 125 10.72 10.13 4.73
CA ALA A 125 11.50 9.77 5.91
C ALA A 125 10.57 9.27 7.02
N CYS A 126 10.97 8.18 7.66
CA CYS A 126 10.33 7.64 8.85
C CYS A 126 11.36 7.60 9.97
N GLN A 127 11.19 8.43 10.99
CA GLN A 127 11.87 8.26 12.28
C GLN A 127 11.02 7.31 13.13
N VAL A 128 11.63 6.23 13.60
CA VAL A 128 10.93 5.15 14.29
C VAL A 128 11.55 4.94 15.67
N GLU A 129 10.71 4.95 16.69
CA GLU A 129 11.02 4.44 18.02
C GLU A 129 10.16 3.20 18.27
N ALA A 130 10.77 2.17 18.85
CA ALA A 130 10.07 0.96 19.23
C ALA A 130 10.48 0.52 20.63
N ALA A 131 9.50 0.08 21.41
CA ALA A 131 9.73 -0.53 22.72
C ALA A 131 9.18 -1.96 22.74
N CYS A 132 10.02 -2.93 23.14
CA CYS A 132 9.57 -4.29 23.42
C CYS A 132 10.51 -4.98 24.43
N ASP A 133 9.99 -5.91 25.21
CA ASP A 133 10.76 -6.72 26.17
C ASP A 133 11.55 -5.84 27.18
N GLY A 134 10.99 -4.68 27.57
CA GLY A 134 11.64 -3.70 28.42
C GLY A 134 12.83 -2.97 27.77
N LYS A 135 13.05 -3.14 26.46
CA LYS A 135 14.11 -2.48 25.69
C LYS A 135 13.52 -1.46 24.74
N GLN A 136 14.24 -0.35 24.58
CA GLN A 136 13.96 0.67 23.58
C GLN A 136 14.96 0.55 22.44
N GLY A 137 14.50 0.83 21.23
CA GLY A 137 15.29 0.88 20.01
C GLY A 137 14.70 1.90 19.05
N GLY A 138 15.46 2.21 18.01
CA GLY A 138 15.02 3.17 17.01
C GLY A 138 15.83 3.09 15.74
N CYS A 139 15.26 3.63 14.67
CA CYS A 139 15.93 3.77 13.38
C CYS A 139 15.32 4.91 12.58
N GLU A 140 16.06 5.34 11.57
CA GLU A 140 15.59 6.24 10.54
C GLU A 140 15.58 5.49 9.21
N VAL A 141 14.54 5.69 8.42
CA VAL A 141 14.45 5.17 7.05
C VAL A 141 14.14 6.34 6.14
N HIS A 142 15.03 6.61 5.19
CA HIS A 142 14.83 7.61 4.15
C HIS A 142 14.83 6.93 2.78
N ALA A 143 13.84 7.25 1.95
CA ALA A 143 13.74 6.69 0.61
C ALA A 143 13.07 7.68 -0.37
N PRO A 144 13.73 8.04 -1.49
CA PRO A 144 13.10 8.78 -2.56
C PRO A 144 12.10 7.90 -3.33
N LEU A 145 11.08 8.52 -3.94
CA LEU A 145 10.08 7.81 -4.73
C LEU A 145 10.70 7.08 -5.93
N SER A 146 11.77 7.61 -6.52
CA SER A 146 12.59 6.94 -7.54
C SER A 146 13.16 5.59 -7.10
N THR A 147 13.52 5.42 -5.83
CA THR A 147 13.90 4.11 -5.29
C THR A 147 12.65 3.27 -5.02
N LEU A 148 11.62 3.86 -4.43
CA LEU A 148 10.43 3.12 -4.00
C LEU A 148 9.61 2.57 -5.16
N VAL A 149 9.66 3.14 -6.36
CA VAL A 149 9.00 2.51 -7.53
C VAL A 149 9.60 1.15 -7.89
N ALA A 150 10.88 0.93 -7.55
CA ALA A 150 11.61 -0.29 -7.89
C ALA A 150 11.70 -1.27 -6.72
N ASP A 151 11.85 -0.78 -5.48
CA ASP A 151 12.12 -1.63 -4.32
C ASP A 151 11.49 -1.10 -3.03
N ASP A 152 11.54 -1.90 -1.97
CA ASP A 152 11.15 -1.49 -0.63
C ASP A 152 12.32 -0.89 0.15
N ALA A 153 12.02 0.00 1.10
CA ALA A 153 12.98 0.42 2.12
C ALA A 153 12.64 -0.18 3.48
N TRP A 154 13.64 -0.62 4.23
CA TRP A 154 13.45 -1.34 5.49
C TRP A 154 14.14 -0.67 6.68
N GLY A 155 13.39 -0.48 7.76
CA GLY A 155 13.88 -0.01 9.06
C GLY A 155 13.98 -1.15 10.08
N LYS A 156 15.09 -1.18 10.83
CA LYS A 156 15.34 -2.16 11.89
C LYS A 156 15.66 -1.44 13.21
N PRO A 157 14.65 -1.15 14.06
CA PRO A 157 14.88 -0.48 15.35
C PRO A 157 15.83 -1.21 16.30
N PHE A 158 16.02 -2.52 16.10
CA PHE A 158 16.94 -3.33 16.89
C PHE A 158 17.90 -4.12 15.99
N ALA A 159 19.19 -4.07 16.32
CA ALA A 159 20.25 -4.84 15.66
C ALA A 159 20.31 -6.31 16.15
N ARG A 160 19.21 -7.06 16.01
CA ARG A 160 19.13 -8.49 16.35
C ARG A 160 18.40 -9.30 15.29
N PHE A 161 18.68 -10.61 15.23
CA PHE A 161 17.95 -11.54 14.38
C PHE A 161 16.45 -11.55 14.74
N SER A 162 15.58 -11.56 13.72
CA SER A 162 14.11 -11.51 13.89
C SER A 162 13.58 -10.29 14.66
N SER A 163 14.30 -9.16 14.68
CA SER A 163 13.80 -7.91 15.29
C SER A 163 12.50 -7.42 14.63
N PRO A 164 11.63 -6.71 15.38
CA PRO A 164 10.57 -5.91 14.80
C PRO A 164 11.11 -5.03 13.67
N ARG A 165 10.36 -4.88 12.56
CA ARG A 165 10.77 -4.03 11.44
C ARG A 165 9.62 -3.18 10.92
N LEU A 166 10.02 -2.07 10.31
CA LEU A 166 9.19 -1.22 9.48
C LEU A 166 9.63 -1.38 8.01
N ARG A 167 8.68 -1.29 7.09
CA ARG A 167 8.85 -1.31 5.64
C ARG A 167 8.16 -0.08 5.06
N ILE A 168 8.86 0.68 4.24
CA ILE A 168 8.25 1.57 3.26
C ILE A 168 8.13 0.75 1.97
N GLY A 169 6.90 0.36 1.63
CA GLY A 169 6.63 -0.50 0.49
C GLY A 169 6.81 0.22 -0.85
N GLN A 170 6.88 -0.57 -1.91
CA GLN A 170 6.97 -0.02 -3.26
C GLN A 170 5.90 1.06 -3.53
N ALA A 171 6.33 2.17 -4.12
CA ALA A 171 5.47 3.23 -4.61
C ALA A 171 4.89 2.86 -5.99
N ARG A 172 3.61 3.17 -6.18
CA ARG A 172 2.91 3.04 -7.46
C ARG A 172 2.75 4.42 -8.05
N SER A 173 3.30 4.61 -9.25
CA SER A 173 3.21 5.85 -10.02
C SER A 173 1.79 6.09 -10.57
N PRO A 174 1.46 7.31 -11.02
CA PRO A 174 0.15 7.62 -11.61
C PRO A 174 -0.25 6.66 -12.73
N SER A 175 0.69 6.37 -13.63
CA SER A 175 0.52 5.48 -14.79
C SER A 175 0.28 4.01 -14.42
N SER A 176 0.62 3.59 -13.19
CA SER A 176 0.34 2.25 -12.68
C SER A 176 -0.97 2.12 -11.89
N LEU A 177 -1.58 3.25 -11.52
CA LEU A 177 -2.79 3.30 -10.69
C LEU A 177 -4.10 3.36 -11.48
N ALA A 178 -4.03 3.70 -12.77
CA ALA A 178 -5.19 3.85 -13.63
C ALA A 178 -5.05 3.03 -14.92
N PHE A 179 -6.18 2.59 -15.45
CA PHE A 179 -6.28 1.95 -16.75
C PHE A 179 -7.42 2.59 -17.54
N ALA A 180 -7.18 2.89 -18.81
CA ALA A 180 -8.18 3.40 -19.73
C ALA A 180 -8.03 2.73 -21.10
N ALA A 181 -9.14 2.28 -21.66
CA ALA A 181 -9.20 1.73 -23.01
C ALA A 181 -10.56 2.01 -23.65
N THR A 182 -10.60 1.99 -24.98
CA THR A 182 -11.81 2.08 -25.77
C THR A 182 -11.93 0.83 -26.64
N TRP A 183 -13.12 0.27 -26.70
CA TRP A 183 -13.45 -0.87 -27.55
C TRP A 183 -14.79 -0.64 -28.22
N HIS A 184 -14.90 -1.05 -29.48
CA HIS A 184 -16.14 -1.00 -30.26
C HIS A 184 -16.57 -2.42 -30.53
N ASP A 185 -17.84 -2.74 -30.28
CA ASP A 185 -18.39 -4.04 -30.60
C ASP A 185 -18.51 -4.18 -32.12
N PRO A 186 -17.84 -5.16 -32.75
CA PRO A 186 -17.94 -5.37 -34.18
C PRO A 186 -19.32 -5.90 -34.61
N GLU A 187 -20.08 -6.53 -33.70
CA GLU A 187 -21.35 -7.21 -33.99
C GLU A 187 -22.39 -6.97 -32.89
N PRO A 188 -22.86 -5.72 -32.68
CA PRO A 188 -23.79 -5.41 -31.59
C PRO A 188 -25.17 -6.01 -31.83
N GLY A 189 -25.69 -6.70 -30.82
CA GLY A 189 -27.05 -7.24 -30.76
C GLY A 189 -27.96 -6.43 -29.82
N GLU A 190 -29.26 -6.46 -30.08
CA GLU A 190 -30.29 -5.70 -29.35
C GLU A 190 -30.43 -6.05 -27.85
N ARG A 191 -29.83 -7.15 -27.40
CA ARG A 191 -29.95 -7.65 -26.02
C ARG A 191 -28.60 -8.06 -25.43
N ASP A 192 -27.52 -7.52 -25.98
CA ASP A 192 -26.19 -7.83 -25.49
C ASP A 192 -25.97 -7.29 -24.08
N THR A 193 -25.27 -8.08 -23.29
CA THR A 193 -24.83 -7.75 -21.94
C THR A 193 -23.32 -7.62 -21.91
N TYR A 194 -22.83 -6.54 -21.32
CA TYR A 194 -21.39 -6.31 -21.19
C TYR A 194 -20.97 -6.25 -19.73
N MET A 195 -19.81 -6.81 -19.40
CA MET A 195 -19.25 -6.73 -18.06
C MET A 195 -17.74 -6.55 -18.13
N VAL A 196 -17.22 -5.62 -17.33
CA VAL A 196 -15.77 -5.46 -17.18
C VAL A 196 -15.32 -6.21 -15.93
N LYS A 197 -14.26 -7.00 -16.06
CA LYS A 197 -13.52 -7.62 -14.96
C LYS A 197 -12.11 -7.06 -14.92
N VAL A 198 -11.60 -6.79 -13.72
CA VAL A 198 -10.23 -6.39 -13.47
C VAL A 198 -9.64 -7.36 -12.47
N GLN A 199 -8.44 -7.86 -12.75
CA GLN A 199 -7.66 -8.66 -11.81
C GLN A 199 -6.33 -7.95 -11.52
N GLN A 200 -5.91 -7.94 -10.27
CA GLN A 200 -4.57 -7.54 -9.84
C GLN A 200 -3.65 -8.75 -9.72
N LYS A 201 -2.33 -8.55 -9.81
CA LYS A 201 -1.34 -9.65 -9.70
C LYS A 201 -1.36 -10.42 -8.38
N ASN A 202 -1.99 -9.87 -7.34
CA ASN A 202 -2.21 -10.55 -6.06
C ASN A 202 -3.49 -11.42 -6.04
N GLY A 203 -4.21 -11.53 -7.17
CA GLY A 203 -5.45 -12.29 -7.30
C GLY A 203 -6.71 -11.54 -6.85
N GLN A 204 -6.61 -10.28 -6.41
CA GLN A 204 -7.81 -9.48 -6.11
C GLN A 204 -8.56 -9.15 -7.40
N LEU A 205 -9.88 -9.18 -7.32
CA LEU A 205 -10.79 -9.06 -8.44
C LEU A 205 -11.80 -7.94 -8.19
N ALA A 206 -12.08 -7.16 -9.22
CA ALA A 206 -13.20 -6.24 -9.29
C ALA A 206 -13.97 -6.48 -10.58
N TRP A 207 -15.28 -6.20 -10.57
CA TRP A 207 -16.11 -6.27 -11.75
C TRP A 207 -17.23 -5.26 -11.70
N THR A 208 -17.75 -4.89 -12.87
CA THR A 208 -18.97 -4.07 -12.97
C THR A 208 -20.20 -4.95 -12.87
N SER A 209 -21.34 -4.38 -12.50
CA SER A 209 -22.62 -5.01 -12.85
C SER A 209 -22.76 -5.14 -14.37
N PRO A 210 -23.55 -6.10 -14.89
CA PRO A 210 -23.86 -6.15 -16.31
C PRO A 210 -24.43 -4.83 -16.81
N MET A 211 -23.88 -4.33 -17.91
CA MET A 211 -24.36 -3.17 -18.64
C MET A 211 -25.23 -3.68 -19.79
N LEU A 212 -26.47 -3.20 -19.83
CA LEU A 212 -27.43 -3.49 -20.89
C LEU A 212 -27.46 -2.30 -21.83
N PHE A 213 -27.31 -2.56 -23.12
CA PHE A 213 -27.62 -1.57 -24.14
C PHE A 213 -28.93 -1.98 -24.80
N ALA A 214 -29.86 -1.03 -24.85
CA ALA A 214 -31.18 -1.16 -25.47
C ALA A 214 -31.24 -0.29 -26.71
#